data_AF-A0A1I6SM30-F1
#
_entry.id   AF-A0A1I6SM30-F1
#
_cell.length_a   1.000
_cell.length_b   1.000
_cell.length_c   1.000
_cell.angle_alpha   90.00
_cell.angle_beta   90.00
_cell.angle_gamma   90.00
#
_symmetry.space_group_name_H-M   'P 1'
#
loop_
_entity.id
_entity.type
_entity.pdbx_description
1 polymer ?
#
loop_
_entity_poly.entity_id
_entity_poly.type
_entity_poly.pdbx_seq_one_letter_code
_entity_poly.pdbx_strand_id
1 'polypeptide(L)'
;MVYKEILKKIHDTPTDYKFDKLIDSVIDEDSMLDGIPQDYINFLKEVGYGSVSDGYFMFYGGLIEADEIYDANDNPEIKNILLFGDNFSGDAIGFQTTNNWSIVEIWHEDLSIIPRDEKSFRELAERIFLREL
;
A
#
# COMPACT_ATOMS: atom_id res chain seq x y z
N MET A 1 8.33 14.52 -10.03
CA MET A 1 8.18 14.20 -8.60
C MET A 1 6.80 14.60 -8.16
N VAL A 2 5.89 13.62 -8.16
CA VAL A 2 4.53 13.70 -7.62
C VAL A 2 4.58 13.77 -6.10
N TYR A 3 5.51 13.05 -5.45
CA TYR A 3 5.56 12.86 -3.99
C TYR A 3 6.61 13.75 -3.28
N LYS A 4 6.80 14.99 -3.74
CA LYS A 4 7.85 15.89 -3.19
C LYS A 4 7.74 16.14 -1.69
N GLU A 5 6.52 16.35 -1.18
CA GLU A 5 6.31 16.65 0.24
C GLU A 5 6.55 15.42 1.12
N ILE A 6 6.16 14.23 0.66
CA ILE A 6 6.47 12.97 1.35
C ILE A 6 7.99 12.77 1.43
N LEU A 7 8.70 12.95 0.31
CA LEU A 7 10.15 12.82 0.28
C LEU A 7 10.86 13.81 1.20
N LYS A 8 10.35 15.04 1.26
CA LYS A 8 10.85 16.04 2.20
C LYS A 8 10.66 15.58 3.65
N LYS A 9 9.49 15.05 4.02
CA LYS A 9 9.26 14.50 5.38
C LYS A 9 10.23 13.37 5.72
N ILE A 10 10.42 12.42 4.82
CA ILE A 10 11.36 11.31 5.01
C ILE A 10 12.77 11.83 5.25
N HIS A 11 13.22 12.78 4.42
CA HIS A 11 14.55 13.37 4.53
C HIS A 11 14.74 14.18 5.82
N ASP A 12 13.74 14.98 6.21
CA ASP A 12 13.84 15.89 7.36
C ASP A 12 13.70 15.17 8.71
N THR A 13 13.13 13.95 8.72
CA THR A 13 12.90 13.15 9.94
C THR A 13 13.23 11.66 9.74
N PRO A 14 14.49 11.30 9.41
CA PRO A 14 14.86 9.94 9.00
C PRO A 14 14.73 8.88 10.11
N THR A 15 14.61 9.27 11.37
CA THR A 15 14.34 8.33 12.48
C THR A 15 12.90 7.82 12.47
N ASP A 16 11.98 8.63 11.95
CA ASP A 16 10.55 8.34 11.92
C ASP A 16 10.14 7.60 10.65
N TYR A 17 10.99 7.60 9.60
CA TYR A 17 10.69 6.97 8.32
C TYR A 17 11.85 6.08 7.90
N LYS A 18 11.60 4.77 7.82
CA LYS A 18 12.59 3.77 7.40
C LYS A 18 12.20 3.29 6.01
N PHE A 19 12.66 4.00 4.98
CA PHE A 19 12.34 3.74 3.58
C PHE A 19 13.57 3.36 2.77
N ASP A 20 13.40 2.35 1.92
CA ASP A 20 14.38 1.93 0.92
C ASP A 20 13.84 2.19 -0.48
N LYS A 21 14.76 2.42 -1.43
CA LYS A 21 14.41 2.56 -2.84
C LYS A 21 14.18 1.19 -3.46
N LEU A 22 13.13 1.07 -4.27
CA LEU A 22 13.06 -0.02 -5.22
C LEU A 22 14.18 0.15 -6.25
N ILE A 23 14.86 -0.94 -6.58
CA ILE A 23 15.85 -0.93 -7.67
C ILE A 23 15.07 -0.93 -8.98
N ASP A 24 15.44 -0.08 -9.94
CA ASP A 24 14.74 0.06 -11.23
C ASP A 24 14.54 -1.28 -11.97
N SER A 25 15.45 -2.24 -11.78
CA SER A 25 15.36 -3.58 -12.39
C SER A 25 14.29 -4.50 -11.80
N VAL A 26 13.70 -4.13 -10.65
CA VAL A 26 12.58 -4.85 -10.02
C VAL A 26 11.24 -4.30 -10.49
N ILE A 27 11.22 -3.07 -11.02
CA ILE A 27 10.05 -2.47 -11.64
C ILE A 27 10.00 -2.96 -13.08
N ASP A 28 9.67 -4.23 -13.27
CA ASP A 28 9.42 -4.78 -14.59
C ASP A 28 8.06 -4.22 -15.07
N GLU A 29 8.12 -3.16 -15.88
CA GLU A 29 6.95 -2.43 -16.38
C GLU A 29 5.98 -3.35 -17.15
N ASP A 30 6.46 -4.49 -17.66
CA ASP A 30 5.65 -5.51 -18.35
C ASP A 30 5.02 -6.55 -17.40
N SER A 31 5.44 -6.60 -16.14
CA SER A 31 4.88 -7.49 -15.08
C SER A 31 3.82 -6.81 -14.20
N MET A 32 3.70 -5.50 -14.31
CA MET A 32 2.66 -4.72 -13.63
C MET A 32 1.33 -5.07 -14.29
N LEU A 33 0.45 -5.76 -13.55
CA LEU A 33 -0.90 -6.09 -14.00
C LEU A 33 -1.55 -4.90 -14.73
N ASP A 34 -2.15 -5.17 -15.89
CA ASP A 34 -2.87 -4.16 -16.65
C ASP A 34 -3.87 -3.42 -15.74
N GLY A 35 -3.68 -2.12 -15.59
CA GLY A 35 -4.60 -1.24 -14.85
C GLY A 35 -4.19 -0.86 -13.43
N ILE A 36 -3.04 -1.34 -12.89
CA ILE A 36 -2.56 -0.87 -11.58
C ILE A 36 -2.56 0.67 -11.52
N PRO A 37 -3.02 1.28 -10.41
CA PRO A 37 -3.01 2.74 -10.28
C PRO A 37 -1.63 3.36 -10.50
N GLN A 38 -1.54 4.26 -11.47
CA GLN A 38 -0.27 4.87 -11.88
C GLN A 38 0.40 5.68 -10.74
N ASP A 39 -0.39 6.23 -9.83
CA ASP A 39 0.12 6.94 -8.66
C ASP A 39 0.81 6.00 -7.66
N TYR A 40 0.34 4.76 -7.49
CA TYR A 40 1.07 3.72 -6.76
C TYR A 40 2.42 3.38 -7.41
N ILE A 41 2.45 3.19 -8.73
CA ILE A 41 3.70 2.95 -9.46
C ILE A 41 4.67 4.11 -9.29
N ASN A 42 4.17 5.34 -9.38
CA ASN A 42 4.96 6.54 -9.15
C ASN A 42 5.47 6.61 -7.70
N PHE A 43 4.71 6.14 -6.72
CA PHE A 43 5.14 6.07 -5.33
C PHE A 43 6.30 5.08 -5.15
N LEU A 44 6.20 3.87 -5.71
CA LEU A 44 7.30 2.90 -5.65
C LEU A 44 8.59 3.44 -6.32
N LYS A 45 8.45 4.08 -7.49
CA LYS A 45 9.57 4.70 -8.22
C LYS A 45 10.19 5.88 -7.44
N GLU A 46 9.35 6.80 -6.98
CA GLU A 46 9.82 8.07 -6.41
C GLU A 46 10.14 7.99 -4.93
N VAL A 47 9.36 7.22 -4.15
CA VAL A 47 9.45 7.10 -2.68
C VAL A 47 10.12 5.78 -2.31
N GLY A 48 9.61 4.67 -2.83
CA GLY A 48 10.05 3.31 -2.49
C GLY A 48 9.08 2.63 -1.54
N TYR A 49 9.62 1.85 -0.60
CA TYR A 49 8.85 1.06 0.37
C TYR A 49 9.47 1.18 1.75
N GLY A 50 8.70 0.87 2.79
CA GLY A 50 9.16 0.97 4.16
C GLY A 50 8.11 1.45 5.15
N SER A 51 8.56 1.65 6.38
CA SER A 51 7.67 1.95 7.50
C SER A 51 7.57 3.45 7.76
N VAL A 52 6.34 3.92 7.96
CA VAL A 52 6.02 5.23 8.52
C VAL A 52 5.90 5.12 10.03
N SER A 53 6.55 6.04 10.75
CA SER A 53 6.47 6.27 12.19
C SER A 53 6.49 5.00 13.06
N ASP A 54 7.67 4.51 13.44
CA ASP A 54 7.90 3.39 14.37
C ASP A 54 6.75 2.36 14.49
N GLY A 55 6.31 1.82 13.34
CA GLY A 55 5.26 0.79 13.28
C GLY A 55 3.83 1.28 13.05
N TYR A 56 3.60 2.53 12.62
CA TYR A 56 2.26 3.01 12.30
C TYR A 56 1.70 2.40 11.01
N PHE A 57 2.52 2.32 9.96
CA PHE A 57 2.13 1.69 8.70
C PHE A 57 3.36 1.20 7.93
N MET A 58 3.28 0.04 7.30
CA MET A 58 4.28 -0.50 6.38
C MET A 58 3.79 -0.38 4.96
N PHE A 59 4.53 0.28 4.08
CA PHE A 59 4.35 0.14 2.63
C PHE A 59 5.24 -0.98 2.10
N TYR A 60 4.66 -1.90 1.33
CA TYR A 60 5.38 -2.99 0.68
C TYR A 60 6.12 -2.54 -0.58
N GLY A 61 7.16 -3.29 -0.95
CA GLY A 61 7.92 -3.10 -2.19
C GLY A 61 7.20 -3.58 -3.45
N GLY A 62 5.93 -3.91 -3.35
CA GLY A 62 5.11 -4.48 -4.41
C GLY A 62 3.76 -4.89 -3.86
N LEU A 63 2.98 -5.54 -4.71
CA LEU A 63 1.67 -6.07 -4.34
C LEU A 63 1.80 -7.52 -3.87
N ILE A 64 1.08 -7.88 -2.82
CA ILE A 64 0.99 -9.24 -2.27
C ILE A 64 -0.45 -9.71 -2.39
N GLU A 65 -0.68 -10.94 -2.86
CA GLU A 65 -2.03 -11.53 -2.89
C GLU A 65 -2.54 -11.69 -1.46
N ALA A 66 -3.76 -11.24 -1.17
CA ALA A 66 -4.25 -11.25 0.22
C ALA A 66 -4.37 -12.65 0.81
N ASP A 67 -4.55 -13.70 -0.01
CA ASP A 67 -4.61 -15.09 0.44
C ASP A 67 -3.23 -15.73 0.67
N GLU A 68 -2.13 -15.00 0.46
CA GLU A 68 -0.82 -15.34 1.02
C GLU A 68 -0.72 -14.98 2.52
N ILE A 69 -1.51 -14.02 2.99
CA ILE A 69 -1.51 -13.53 4.38
C ILE A 69 -2.68 -14.11 5.18
N TYR A 70 -3.88 -14.14 4.59
CA TYR A 70 -5.12 -14.53 5.26
C TYR A 70 -5.68 -15.86 4.70
N ASP A 71 -6.40 -16.62 5.53
CA ASP A 71 -7.09 -17.82 5.06
C ASP A 71 -8.37 -17.47 4.28
N ALA A 72 -8.29 -17.51 2.95
CA ALA A 72 -9.41 -17.21 2.07
C ALA A 72 -10.56 -18.23 2.10
N ASN A 73 -10.46 -19.33 2.87
CA ASN A 73 -11.58 -20.27 3.02
C ASN A 73 -12.79 -19.61 3.71
N ASP A 74 -12.54 -18.68 4.63
CA ASP A 74 -13.59 -17.98 5.38
C ASP A 74 -14.20 -16.82 4.59
N ASN A 75 -13.40 -16.17 3.73
CA ASN A 75 -13.87 -15.16 2.80
C ASN A 75 -13.14 -15.26 1.45
N PRO A 76 -13.70 -15.96 0.45
CA PRO A 76 -13.07 -16.10 -0.86
C PRO A 76 -12.89 -14.81 -1.65
N GLU A 77 -13.61 -13.73 -1.30
CA GLU A 77 -13.50 -12.45 -2.02
C GLU A 77 -12.14 -11.78 -1.85
N ILE A 78 -11.41 -12.10 -0.77
CA ILE A 78 -10.09 -11.53 -0.49
C ILE A 78 -9.06 -11.88 -1.57
N LYS A 79 -9.27 -12.98 -2.31
CA LYS A 79 -8.40 -13.38 -3.45
C LYS A 79 -8.36 -12.36 -4.57
N ASN A 80 -9.33 -11.44 -4.61
CA ASN A 80 -9.36 -10.36 -5.59
C ASN A 80 -8.61 -9.11 -5.10
N ILE A 81 -8.02 -9.15 -3.90
CA ILE A 81 -7.32 -8.03 -3.27
C ILE A 81 -5.82 -8.22 -3.36
N LEU A 82 -5.14 -7.17 -3.82
CA LEU A 82 -3.70 -7.05 -3.84
C LEU A 82 -3.24 -6.02 -2.83
N LEU A 83 -2.57 -6.48 -1.78
CA LEU A 83 -2.14 -5.70 -0.62
C LEU A 83 -0.88 -4.91 -0.92
N PHE A 84 -0.82 -3.67 -0.47
CA PHE A 84 0.36 -2.81 -0.58
C PHE A 84 0.89 -2.34 0.77
N GLY A 85 0.26 -2.70 1.88
CA GLY A 85 0.72 -2.35 3.21
C GLY A 85 -0.16 -2.82 4.35
N ASP A 86 0.33 -2.68 5.59
CA ASP A 86 -0.35 -3.07 6.82
C ASP A 86 -0.04 -2.14 8.00
N ASN A 87 -0.83 -2.25 9.06
CA ASN A 87 -0.71 -1.45 10.29
C ASN A 87 0.11 -2.11 11.42
N PHE A 88 0.89 -3.16 11.11
CA PHE A 88 1.62 -4.01 12.07
C PHE A 88 0.76 -4.70 13.14
N SER A 89 -0.56 -4.62 13.03
CA SER A 89 -1.52 -5.14 14.01
C SER A 89 -2.48 -6.18 13.42
N GLY A 90 -2.26 -6.57 12.16
CA GLY A 90 -3.03 -7.60 11.46
C GLY A 90 -3.81 -7.07 10.27
N ASP A 91 -4.24 -5.81 10.30
CA ASP A 91 -5.04 -5.23 9.22
C ASP A 91 -4.18 -4.76 8.07
N ALA A 92 -4.61 -5.06 6.84
CA ALA A 92 -3.88 -4.72 5.63
C ALA A 92 -4.74 -3.92 4.67
N ILE A 93 -4.11 -3.02 3.92
CA ILE A 93 -4.75 -2.20 2.90
C ILE A 93 -4.27 -2.65 1.53
N GLY A 94 -5.21 -2.74 0.58
CA GLY A 94 -4.93 -3.18 -0.77
C GLY A 94 -5.88 -2.59 -1.81
N PHE A 95 -5.64 -2.98 -3.06
CA PHE A 95 -6.53 -2.69 -4.17
C PHE A 95 -7.46 -3.87 -4.44
N GLN A 96 -8.75 -3.59 -4.58
CA GLN A 96 -9.73 -4.53 -5.11
C GLN A 96 -9.64 -4.54 -6.64
N THR A 97 -9.02 -5.58 -7.21
CA THR A 97 -8.71 -5.70 -8.65
C THR A 97 -9.96 -5.80 -9.53
N THR A 98 -11.07 -6.29 -8.97
CA THR A 98 -12.34 -6.48 -9.68
C THR A 98 -13.23 -5.23 -9.70
N ASN A 99 -12.85 -4.18 -8.96
CA ASN A 99 -13.63 -2.95 -8.82
C ASN A 99 -12.79 -1.70 -9.12
N ASN A 100 -12.25 -1.63 -10.34
CA ASN A 100 -11.46 -0.49 -10.82
C ASN A 100 -10.36 -0.06 -9.84
N TRP A 101 -9.69 -1.05 -9.22
CA TRP A 101 -8.60 -0.81 -8.26
C TRP A 101 -9.01 0.08 -7.07
N SER A 102 -10.26 -0.01 -6.60
CA SER A 102 -10.69 0.70 -5.40
C SER A 102 -9.87 0.28 -4.18
N ILE A 103 -9.59 1.21 -3.28
CA ILE A 103 -8.84 0.94 -2.06
C ILE A 103 -9.77 0.31 -1.02
N VAL A 104 -9.31 -0.77 -0.41
CA VAL A 104 -10.02 -1.49 0.65
C VAL A 104 -9.06 -1.84 1.77
N GLU A 105 -9.61 -2.02 2.97
CA GLU A 105 -8.91 -2.49 4.16
C GLU A 105 -9.50 -3.84 4.56
N ILE A 106 -8.64 -4.80 4.86
CA ILE A 106 -9.04 -6.10 5.40
C ILE A 106 -8.83 -6.04 6.90
N TRP A 107 -9.90 -6.23 7.66
CA TRP A 107 -9.83 -6.36 9.11
C TRP A 107 -9.54 -7.80 9.49
N HIS A 108 -8.46 -8.02 10.24
CA HIS A 108 -7.95 -9.36 10.50
C HIS A 108 -8.83 -10.18 11.46
N GLU A 109 -9.67 -9.53 12.27
CA GLU A 109 -10.49 -10.23 13.25
C GLU A 109 -11.57 -11.12 12.61
N ASP A 110 -12.11 -10.70 11.46
CA ASP A 110 -13.22 -11.40 10.79
C ASP A 110 -13.09 -11.45 9.25
N LEU A 111 -11.98 -10.98 8.70
CA LEU A 111 -11.71 -10.89 7.26
C LEU A 111 -12.73 -10.04 6.49
N SER A 112 -13.36 -9.08 7.16
CA SER A 112 -14.20 -8.08 6.51
C SER A 112 -13.38 -7.21 5.57
N ILE A 113 -13.93 -6.97 4.38
CA ILE A 113 -13.38 -6.06 3.38
C ILE A 113 -14.10 -4.71 3.51
N ILE A 114 -13.42 -3.72 4.07
CA ILE A 114 -13.96 -2.40 4.33
C ILE A 114 -13.53 -1.44 3.22
N PRO A 115 -14.46 -0.83 2.47
CA PRO A 115 -14.11 0.20 1.49
C PRO A 115 -13.50 1.42 2.16
N ARG A 116 -12.48 1.98 1.51
CA ARG A 116 -11.84 3.23 1.93
C ARG A 116 -12.35 4.42 1.12
N ASP A 117 -12.43 5.59 1.75
CA ASP A 117 -12.98 6.82 1.14
C ASP A 117 -11.98 7.52 0.20
N GLU A 118 -10.68 7.24 0.36
CA GLU A 118 -9.63 7.84 -0.46
C GLU A 118 -9.79 7.45 -1.93
N LYS A 119 -9.77 8.46 -2.81
CA LYS A 119 -10.07 8.27 -4.25
C LYS A 119 -8.87 7.82 -5.06
N SER A 120 -7.69 7.86 -4.45
CA SER A 120 -6.42 7.55 -5.10
C SER A 120 -5.40 7.05 -4.09
N PHE A 121 -4.44 6.25 -4.54
CA PHE A 121 -3.35 5.80 -3.68
C PHE A 121 -2.56 6.98 -3.13
N ARG A 122 -2.38 8.02 -3.95
CA ARG A 122 -1.73 9.26 -3.51
C ARG A 122 -2.40 9.89 -2.30
N GLU A 123 -3.73 10.03 -2.33
CA GLU A 123 -4.50 10.62 -1.24
C GLU A 123 -4.34 9.81 0.05
N LEU A 124 -4.42 8.48 -0.06
CA LEU A 124 -4.16 7.57 1.07
C LEU A 124 -2.74 7.74 1.61
N ALA A 125 -1.72 7.72 0.75
CA ALA A 125 -0.34 7.88 1.16
C ALA A 125 -0.13 9.23 1.87
N GLU A 126 -0.71 10.32 1.38
CA GLU A 126 -0.65 11.62 2.04
C GLU A 126 -1.27 11.57 3.45
N ARG A 127 -2.44 10.93 3.63
CA ARG A 127 -3.07 10.73 4.95
C ARG A 127 -2.24 9.87 5.90
N ILE A 128 -1.63 8.79 5.40
CA ILE A 128 -0.74 7.93 6.19
C ILE A 128 0.45 8.73 6.71
N PHE A 129 1.08 9.56 5.88
CA PHE A 129 2.18 10.46 6.28
C PHE A 129 1.74 11.62 7.17
N LEU A 130 0.43 11.86 7.32
CA LEU A 130 -0.16 12.75 8.32
C LEU A 130 -0.62 12.01 9.58
N ARG A 131 -0.59 10.67 9.57
CA ARG A 131 -1.11 9.78 10.62
C ARG A 131 -2.62 9.92 10.83
N GLU A 132 -3.36 9.97 9.72
CA GLU A 132 -4.81 10.19 9.67
C GLU A 132 -5.61 8.99 9.10
N LEU A 133 -5.08 7.77 9.23
CA LEU A 133 -5.83 6.53 8.90
C LEU A 133 -7.04 6.32 9.81
#